data_AF-A0A401QBE1-F1
#
_entry.id   AF-A0A401QBE1-F1
#
_cell.length_a   1.000
_cell.length_b   1.000
_cell.length_c   1.000
_cell.angle_alpha   90.00
_cell.angle_beta   90.00
_cell.angle_gamma   90.00
#
_symmetry.space_group_name_H-M   'P 1'
#
loop_
_entity.id
_entity.type
_entity.pdbx_description
1 polymer ?
#
loop_
_entity_poly.entity_id
_entity_poly.type
_entity_poly.pdbx_seq_one_letter_code
_entity_poly.pdbx_strand_id
1 'polypeptide(L)'
;FEVCVLNTEEQVKELTFPNGYLTESLIQISPNTIKQNSRNGVVKVVLILYNNLGQFLSTENATVKMGTDPSSQSTSIVVNSQIIAASINKESSRVFLTEPVIFTLQHLD
;
A
#
# COMPACT_ATOMS: atom_id res chain seq x y z
N PHE A 1 -12.02 -2.93 4.03
CA PHE A 1 -11.54 -2.86 2.64
C PHE A 1 -12.43 -1.91 1.87
N GLU A 2 -11.95 -1.38 0.76
CA GLU A 2 -12.70 -0.51 -0.15
C GLU A 2 -12.48 -0.98 -1.60
N VAL A 3 -13.52 -0.88 -2.43
CA VAL A 3 -13.47 -1.21 -3.86
C VAL A 3 -13.95 0.00 -4.64
N CYS A 4 -13.09 0.54 -5.50
CA CYS A 4 -13.36 1.73 -6.29
C CYS A 4 -13.42 1.38 -7.77
N VAL A 5 -14.42 1.90 -8.48
CA VAL A 5 -14.49 1.87 -9.95
C VAL A 5 -14.47 3.33 -10.41
N LEU A 6 -13.35 3.75 -11.00
CA LEU A 6 -13.06 5.15 -11.31
C LEU A 6 -13.18 5.39 -12.82
N ASN A 7 -13.93 6.42 -13.21
CA ASN A 7 -13.94 6.94 -14.58
C ASN A 7 -12.65 7.76 -14.81
N THR A 8 -11.91 7.44 -15.86
CA THR A 8 -10.66 8.11 -16.23
C THR A 8 -10.80 9.10 -17.39
N GLU A 9 -11.96 9.16 -18.03
CA GLU A 9 -12.27 10.13 -19.10
C GLU A 9 -12.58 11.52 -18.51
N GLU A 10 -12.97 11.56 -17.23
CA GLU A 10 -13.24 12.78 -16.48
C GLU A 10 -12.02 13.23 -15.64
N GLN A 11 -12.21 14.28 -14.84
CA GLN A 11 -11.19 14.70 -13.88
C GLN A 11 -11.03 13.68 -12.75
N VAL A 12 -9.92 12.94 -12.79
CA VAL A 12 -9.52 12.01 -11.74
C VAL A 12 -8.89 12.77 -10.56
N LYS A 13 -9.31 12.43 -9.34
CA LYS A 13 -8.71 12.91 -8.08
C LYS A 13 -7.77 11.86 -7.50
N GLU A 14 -6.92 12.30 -6.57
CA GLU A 14 -6.11 11.37 -5.79
C GLU A 14 -7.02 10.44 -5.00
N LEU A 15 -6.66 9.15 -4.96
CA LEU A 15 -7.36 8.17 -4.14
C LEU A 15 -6.60 7.99 -2.84
N THR A 16 -7.26 8.27 -1.72
CA THR A 16 -6.70 8.12 -0.37
C THR A 16 -7.52 7.09 0.40
N PHE A 17 -6.85 6.17 1.09
CA PHE A 17 -7.51 5.15 1.91
C PHE A 17 -6.76 4.91 3.23
N PRO A 18 -7.47 4.69 4.34
CA PRO A 18 -8.94 4.81 4.48
C PRO A 18 -9.38 6.28 4.54
N ASN A 19 -10.51 6.60 3.92
CA ASN A 19 -11.04 7.96 3.92
C ASN A 19 -11.84 8.23 5.20
N GLY A 20 -11.57 9.35 5.88
CA GLY A 20 -12.37 9.83 7.02
C GLY A 20 -12.22 9.04 8.33
N TYR A 21 -11.30 8.08 8.42
CA TYR A 21 -10.95 7.43 9.69
C TYR A 21 -9.83 8.18 10.40
N LEU A 22 -9.94 8.28 11.73
CA LEU A 22 -8.82 8.69 12.60
C LEU A 22 -7.79 7.55 12.64
N THR A 23 -7.00 7.43 11.58
CA THR A 23 -5.84 6.52 11.52
C THR A 23 -4.65 7.28 10.98
N GLU A 24 -3.49 7.03 11.57
CA GLU A 24 -2.21 7.54 11.09
C GLU A 24 -1.64 6.67 9.95
N SER A 25 -2.24 5.50 9.73
CA SER A 25 -1.94 4.60 8.61
C SER A 25 -2.83 4.89 7.40
N LEU A 26 -2.23 5.24 6.26
CA LEU A 26 -2.93 5.55 5.01
C LEU A 26 -2.11 5.17 3.77
N ILE A 27 -2.80 5.06 2.63
CA ILE A 27 -2.22 4.85 1.30
C ILE A 27 -2.85 5.84 0.31
N GLN A 28 -2.04 6.36 -0.59
CA GLN A 28 -2.40 7.35 -1.61
C GLN A 28 -1.95 6.88 -2.98
N ILE A 29 -2.86 6.99 -3.95
CA ILE A 29 -2.60 6.68 -5.36
C ILE A 29 -2.90 7.94 -6.18
N SER A 30 -1.88 8.42 -6.89
CA SER A 30 -1.97 9.67 -7.64
C SER A 30 -2.98 9.58 -8.80
N PRO A 31 -3.57 10.71 -9.23
CA PRO A 31 -4.41 10.75 -10.43
C PRO A 31 -3.70 10.22 -11.68
N ASN A 32 -2.40 10.46 -11.80
CA ASN A 32 -1.61 10.04 -12.96
C ASN A 32 -1.46 8.52 -12.99
N THR A 33 -1.14 7.89 -11.86
CA THR A 33 -1.11 6.42 -11.75
C THR A 33 -2.46 5.80 -12.07
N ILE A 34 -3.56 6.41 -11.61
CA ILE A 34 -4.91 5.95 -11.96
C ILE A 34 -5.12 6.06 -13.48
N LYS A 35 -4.89 7.23 -14.08
CA LYS A 35 -5.09 7.43 -15.53
C LYS A 35 -4.24 6.49 -16.40
N GLN A 36 -2.98 6.27 -16.03
CA GLN A 36 -2.08 5.38 -16.76
C GLN A 36 -2.52 3.91 -16.75
N ASN A 37 -3.26 3.50 -15.72
CA ASN A 37 -3.79 2.16 -15.60
C ASN A 37 -5.21 2.01 -16.16
N SER A 38 -5.71 3.01 -16.90
CA SER A 38 -7.05 2.97 -17.53
C SER A 38 -7.21 1.80 -18.49
N ARG A 39 -8.37 1.15 -18.41
CA ARG A 39 -8.84 0.12 -19.34
C ARG A 39 -10.26 0.48 -19.77
N ASN A 40 -10.43 0.84 -21.04
CA ASN A 40 -11.72 1.25 -21.62
C ASN A 40 -12.39 2.36 -20.82
N GLY A 41 -11.63 3.41 -20.48
CA GLY A 41 -12.13 4.57 -19.75
C GLY A 41 -12.31 4.33 -18.23
N VAL A 42 -12.03 3.13 -17.72
CA VAL A 42 -12.27 2.76 -16.32
C VAL A 42 -11.05 2.15 -15.65
N VAL A 43 -10.89 2.40 -14.35
CA VAL A 43 -9.94 1.69 -13.48
C VAL A 43 -10.64 1.07 -12.29
N LYS A 44 -10.25 -0.14 -11.93
CA LYS A 44 -10.74 -0.84 -10.74
C LYS A 44 -9.63 -0.90 -9.70
N VAL A 45 -9.87 -0.38 -8.51
CA VAL A 45 -8.91 -0.38 -7.40
C VAL A 45 -9.51 -1.12 -6.21
N VAL A 46 -8.72 -1.97 -5.55
CA VAL A 46 -9.09 -2.59 -4.27
C VAL A 46 -8.07 -2.19 -3.22
N LEU A 47 -8.55 -1.74 -2.06
CA LEU A 47 -7.74 -1.22 -0.97
C LEU A 47 -8.10 -1.95 0.32
N ILE A 48 -7.09 -2.38 1.09
CA ILE A 48 -7.31 -3.15 2.32
C ILE A 48 -6.35 -2.67 3.41
N LEU A 49 -6.88 -2.51 4.62
CA LEU A 49 -6.11 -2.31 5.85
C LEU A 49 -6.43 -3.48 6.79
N TYR A 50 -5.39 -4.16 7.26
CA TYR A 50 -5.50 -5.21 8.27
C TYR A 50 -4.82 -4.75 9.55
N ASN A 51 -5.59 -4.72 10.63
CA ASN A 51 -5.07 -4.22 11.92
C ASN A 51 -4.04 -5.15 12.54
N ASN A 52 -4.32 -6.47 12.54
CA ASN A 52 -3.54 -7.44 13.32
C ASN A 52 -2.91 -8.55 12.46
N LEU A 53 -2.87 -8.38 11.13
CA LEU A 53 -2.34 -9.41 10.23
C LEU A 53 -0.83 -9.60 10.41
N GLY A 54 -0.11 -8.53 10.79
CA GLY A 54 1.36 -8.54 10.93
C GLY A 54 1.90 -9.65 11.84
N GLN A 55 1.18 -10.00 12.91
CA GLN A 55 1.60 -11.05 13.85
C GLN A 55 1.67 -12.46 13.24
N PHE A 56 1.02 -12.67 12.09
CA PHE A 56 0.99 -13.94 11.38
C PHE A 56 1.92 -13.97 10.16
N LEU A 57 2.55 -12.85 9.82
CA LEU A 57 3.48 -12.74 8.70
C LEU A 57 4.90 -12.95 9.21
N SER A 58 5.47 -14.12 8.91
CA SER A 58 6.85 -14.44 9.30
C SER A 58 7.83 -13.46 8.66
N THR A 59 8.77 -12.97 9.46
CA THR A 59 9.93 -12.18 9.02
C THR A 59 11.16 -13.05 8.78
N GLU A 60 11.03 -14.38 8.87
CA GLU A 60 12.07 -15.32 8.50
C GLU A 60 12.48 -15.10 7.03
N ASN A 61 13.79 -14.95 6.77
CA ASN A 61 14.33 -14.63 5.45
C ASN A 61 13.90 -13.27 4.86
N ALA A 62 13.38 -12.35 5.67
CA ALA A 62 13.08 -11.00 5.20
C ALA A 62 14.35 -10.30 4.70
N THR A 63 14.30 -9.77 3.47
CA THR A 63 15.42 -9.02 2.88
C THR A 63 15.42 -7.58 3.41
N VAL A 64 15.97 -7.39 4.60
CA VAL A 64 16.08 -6.07 5.25
C VAL A 64 17.56 -5.66 5.33
N LYS A 65 17.87 -4.42 4.93
CA LYS A 65 19.21 -3.85 5.15
C LYS A 65 19.26 -3.25 6.55
N MET A 66 19.77 -4.00 7.52
CA MET A 66 20.10 -3.47 8.85
C MET A 66 21.38 -2.62 8.74
N GLY A 67 21.43 -1.48 9.43
CA GLY A 67 22.64 -0.66 9.51
C GLY A 67 23.81 -1.46 10.11
N THR A 68 25.04 -1.08 9.79
CA THR A 68 26.28 -1.74 10.25
C THR A 68 26.62 -1.39 11.71
N ASP A 69 25.65 -1.43 12.61
CA ASP A 69 25.89 -1.19 14.03
C ASP A 69 26.24 -2.54 14.70
N PRO A 70 27.44 -2.71 15.29
CA PRO A 70 27.86 -4.00 15.87
C PRO A 70 27.02 -4.48 17.05
N SER A 71 26.12 -3.66 17.58
CA SER A 71 25.09 -4.04 18.58
C SER A 71 23.86 -4.74 17.98
N SER A 72 23.73 -4.78 16.65
CA SER A 72 22.56 -5.34 15.93
C SER A 72 22.57 -6.86 15.73
N GLN A 73 23.58 -7.57 16.25
CA GLN A 73 23.69 -9.02 16.05
C GLN A 73 22.59 -9.83 16.79
N SER A 74 21.77 -9.18 17.62
CA SER A 74 20.69 -9.80 18.41
C SER A 74 19.31 -9.17 18.21
N THR A 75 19.09 -8.34 17.19
CA THR A 75 17.77 -7.74 16.94
C THR A 75 16.84 -8.67 16.16
N SER A 76 15.72 -9.06 16.79
CA SER A 76 14.62 -9.74 16.11
C SER A 76 13.88 -8.77 15.19
N ILE A 77 13.66 -9.17 13.94
CA ILE A 77 12.86 -8.41 12.97
C ILE A 77 11.37 -8.76 13.17
N VAL A 78 10.50 -7.76 13.26
CA VAL A 78 9.05 -7.93 13.38
C VAL A 78 8.31 -7.02 12.40
N VAL A 79 7.05 -7.35 12.10
CA VAL A 79 6.13 -6.41 11.44
C VAL A 79 5.60 -5.44 12.49
N ASN A 80 6.15 -4.22 12.52
CA ASN A 80 5.78 -3.20 13.51
C ASN A 80 4.79 -2.16 12.94
N SER A 81 3.77 -2.62 12.22
CA SER A 81 2.71 -1.76 11.70
C SER A 81 1.49 -2.57 11.30
N GLN A 82 0.40 -1.87 10.98
CA GLN A 82 -0.71 -2.46 10.25
C GLN A 82 -0.29 -2.84 8.82
N ILE A 83 -0.98 -3.81 8.22
CA ILE A 83 -0.75 -4.18 6.82
C ILE A 83 -1.73 -3.42 5.93
N ILE A 84 -1.20 -2.59 5.04
CA ILE A 84 -1.98 -1.88 4.02
C ILE A 84 -1.65 -2.41 2.62
N ALA A 85 -2.68 -2.56 1.79
CA ALA A 85 -2.55 -3.10 0.44
C ALA A 85 -3.41 -2.33 -0.55
N ALA A 86 -2.90 -2.23 -1.78
CA ALA A 86 -3.62 -1.73 -2.94
C ALA A 86 -3.43 -2.69 -4.13
N SER A 87 -4.48 -2.92 -4.91
CA SER A 87 -4.40 -3.58 -6.21
C SER A 87 -5.16 -2.79 -7.26
N ILE A 88 -4.65 -2.80 -8.49
CA ILE A 88 -5.21 -2.05 -9.62
C ILE A 88 -5.42 -3.01 -10.79
N ASN A 89 -6.67 -3.12 -11.23
CA ASN A 89 -7.15 -4.03 -12.26
C ASN A 89 -6.87 -5.52 -11.97
N LYS A 90 -7.54 -6.42 -12.70
CA LYS A 90 -7.47 -7.87 -12.46
C LYS A 90 -6.41 -8.59 -13.29
N GLU A 91 -6.03 -8.02 -14.43
CA GLU A 91 -5.30 -8.76 -15.49
C GLU A 91 -3.79 -8.85 -15.27
N SER A 92 -3.19 -7.91 -14.54
CA SER A 92 -1.74 -7.88 -14.31
C SER A 92 -1.42 -8.14 -12.85
N SER A 93 -0.64 -9.18 -12.58
CA SER A 93 -0.10 -9.43 -11.23
C SER A 93 1.01 -8.45 -10.85
N ARG A 94 1.63 -7.80 -11.84
CA ARG A 94 2.65 -6.77 -11.67
C ARG A 94 2.40 -5.62 -12.64
N VAL A 95 2.42 -4.41 -12.10
CA VAL A 95 2.34 -3.16 -12.87
C VAL A 95 3.58 -2.35 -12.52
N PHE A 96 4.18 -1.73 -13.53
CA PHE A 96 5.20 -0.70 -13.33
C PHE A 96 4.49 0.65 -13.21
N LEU A 97 4.79 1.36 -12.14
CA LEU A 97 4.22 2.68 -11.87
C LEU A 97 5.27 3.75 -12.16
N THR A 98 4.92 4.76 -12.94
CA THR A 98 5.82 5.91 -13.13
C THR A 98 5.86 6.78 -11.89
N GLU A 99 4.72 6.90 -11.19
CA GLU A 99 4.63 7.56 -9.90
C GLU A 99 4.39 6.50 -8.81
N PRO A 100 5.21 6.49 -7.75
CA PRO A 100 5.07 5.48 -6.69
C PRO A 100 3.75 5.65 -5.94
N VAL A 101 3.24 4.53 -5.40
CA VAL A 101 2.21 4.59 -4.37
C VAL A 101 2.85 5.09 -3.09
N ILE A 102 2.23 6.09 -2.46
CA ILE A 102 2.70 6.64 -1.18
C ILE A 102 1.87 6.01 -0.07
N PHE A 103 2.53 5.53 0.99
CA PHE A 103 1.86 5.06 2.18
C PHE A 103 2.59 5.55 3.43
N THR A 104 1.81 5.81 4.46
CA THR A 104 2.27 6.12 5.81
C THR A 104 1.67 5.08 6.73
N LEU A 105 2.45 4.54 7.66
CA LEU A 105 1.99 3.54 8.62
C LEU A 105 2.46 3.95 10.01
N GLN A 106 1.55 3.90 10.98
CA GLN A 106 1.90 4.08 12.38
C GLN A 106 2.65 2.85 12.89
N HIS A 107 3.69 3.05 13.69
CA HIS A 107 4.28 1.97 14.46
C HIS A 107 3.27 1.47 15.51
N LEU A 108 3.32 0.19 15.89
CA LEU A 108 2.40 -0.38 16.87
C LEU A 108 2.81 -0.08 18.33
N ASP A 109 4.02 0.48 18.51
CA ASP A 109 4.66 0.78 19.80
C ASP A 109 4.65 2.27 20.15
#